data_AF-A0A2E7KW78-F1
#
_entry.id   AF-A0A2E7KW78-F1
#
_cell.length_a   1.000
_cell.length_b   1.000
_cell.length_c   1.000
_cell.angle_alpha   90.00
_cell.angle_beta   90.00
_cell.angle_gamma   90.00
#
_symmetry.space_group_name_H-M   'P 1'
#
loop_
_entity.id
_entity.type
_entity.pdbx_description
1 polymer ?
#
loop_
_entity_poly.entity_id
_entity_poly.type
_entity_poly.pdbx_seq_one_letter_code
_entity_poly.pdbx_strand_id
1 'polypeptide(L)' 'MKKFEIPKTLGLTLKPWRESYNLTQDEVAETWNLTQPAISKMEKAEAKGTRTFFLIEEPEGYWRCMEVSEIHAGKFSWL' A
#
# COMPACT_ATOMS: atom_id res chain seq x y z
N MET A 1 -17.35 10.52 -17.41
CA MET A 1 -17.12 10.00 -16.03
C MET A 1 -15.81 10.58 -15.53
N LYS A 2 -15.84 11.43 -14.50
CA LYS A 2 -14.60 11.93 -13.89
C LYS A 2 -13.96 10.77 -13.14
N LYS A 3 -12.69 10.46 -13.42
CA LYS A 3 -11.90 9.51 -12.64
C LYS A 3 -11.96 9.94 -11.18
N PHE A 4 -12.32 9.02 -10.29
CA PHE A 4 -12.21 9.23 -8.86
C PHE A 4 -10.72 9.39 -8.52
N GLU A 5 -10.31 10.61 -8.16
CA GLU A 5 -8.95 10.87 -7.67
C GLU A 5 -8.90 10.50 -6.20
N ILE A 6 -8.07 9.50 -5.87
CA ILE A 6 -7.83 9.08 -4.49
C ILE A 6 -7.13 10.26 -3.77
N PRO A 7 -7.65 10.76 -2.64
CA PRO A 7 -7.00 11.82 -1.88
C PRO A 7 -5.58 11.42 -1.51
N LYS A 8 -4.60 12.29 -1.77
CA LYS A 8 -3.17 12.08 -1.49
C LYS A 8 -2.81 11.88 0.00
N THR A 9 -3.80 11.86 0.90
CA THR A 9 -3.60 11.91 2.36
C THR A 9 -4.32 10.81 3.14
N LEU A 10 -4.89 9.78 2.49
CA LEU A 10 -5.49 8.64 3.19
C LEU A 10 -5.04 7.31 2.56
N GLY A 11 -3.81 6.90 2.90
CA GLY A 11 -3.24 5.60 2.55
C GLY A 11 -2.65 5.55 1.14
N LEU A 12 -1.34 5.31 1.05
CA LEU A 12 -0.70 4.94 -0.20
C LEU A 12 -0.64 3.42 -0.30
N THR A 13 -0.81 2.85 -1.49
CA THR A 13 -0.49 1.43 -1.71
C THR A 13 1.03 1.23 -1.70
N LEU A 14 1.51 -0.01 -1.56
CA LEU A 14 2.94 -0.29 -1.31
C LEU A 14 3.87 0.38 -2.32
N LYS A 15 3.59 0.24 -3.62
CA LYS A 15 4.45 0.82 -4.67
C LYS A 15 4.42 2.35 -4.69
N PRO A 16 3.26 3.03 -4.74
CA PRO A 16 3.18 4.49 -4.62
C PRO A 16 3.82 5.05 -3.35
N TRP A 17 3.64 4.38 -2.21
CA TRP A 17 4.31 4.74 -0.97
C TRP A 17 5.83 4.71 -1.14
N ARG A 18 6.38 3.57 -1.57
CA ARG A 18 7.83 3.40 -1.78
C ARG A 18 8.39 4.47 -2.72
N GLU A 19 7.73 4.71 -3.85
CA GLU A 19 8.16 5.71 -4.84
C GLU A 19 8.07 7.15 -4.31
N SER A 20 7.06 7.47 -3.49
CA SER A 20 6.91 8.82 -2.92
C SER A 20 8.02 9.19 -1.92
N TYR A 21 8.60 8.20 -1.25
CA TYR A 21 9.74 8.36 -0.34
C TYR A 21 11.09 8.03 -1.02
N ASN A 22 11.10 7.82 -2.34
CA ASN A 22 12.28 7.46 -3.12
C ASN A 22 13.04 6.24 -2.57
N LEU A 23 12.29 5.26 -2.06
CA LEU A 23 12.83 4.04 -1.48
C LEU A 23 13.04 2.96 -2.54
N THR A 24 14.10 2.18 -2.38
CA THR A 24 14.34 0.93 -3.12
C THR A 24 13.57 -0.23 -2.49
N GLN A 25 13.39 -1.32 -3.22
CA GLN A 25 12.75 -2.52 -2.65
C GLN A 25 13.63 -3.17 -1.57
N ASP A 26 14.95 -3.02 -1.64
CA ASP A 26 15.89 -3.51 -0.63
C ASP A 26 15.74 -2.75 0.70
N GLU A 27 15.64 -1.42 0.66
CA GLU A 27 15.42 -0.59 1.88
C GLU A 27 14.09 -0.92 2.57
N VAL A 28 13.03 -1.14 1.79
CA VAL A 28 11.74 -1.57 2.34
C VAL A 28 11.85 -2.98 2.95
N ALA A 29 12.56 -3.89 2.29
CA ALA A 29 12.78 -5.23 2.78
C ALA A 29 13.55 -5.24 4.11
N GLU A 30 14.61 -4.44 4.21
CA GLU A 30 15.38 -4.26 5.44
C GLU A 30 14.50 -3.70 6.57
N THR A 31 13.75 -2.63 6.29
CA THR A 31 12.86 -1.97 7.27
C THR A 31 11.82 -2.95 7.83
N TRP A 32 11.31 -3.85 6.99
CA TRP A 32 10.24 -4.79 7.38
C TRP A 32 10.75 -6.17 7.77
N ASN A 33 12.07 -6.35 7.80
CA ASN A 33 12.72 -7.64 8.02
C ASN A 33 12.19 -8.75 7.07
N LEU A 34 12.04 -8.38 5.80
CA LEU A 34 11.63 -9.24 4.69
C LEU A 34 12.78 -9.36 3.68
N THR A 35 12.57 -10.17 2.66
CA THR A 35 13.50 -10.24 1.52
C THR A 35 13.01 -9.34 0.39
N GLN A 36 13.92 -8.75 -0.39
CA GLN A 36 13.55 -7.96 -1.57
C GLN A 36 12.64 -8.71 -2.56
N PRO A 37 12.85 -10.03 -2.82
CA PRO A 37 11.91 -10.81 -3.62
C PRO A 37 10.49 -10.88 -3.03
N ALA A 38 10.34 -10.86 -1.71
CA ALA A 38 9.03 -10.80 -1.05
C ALA A 38 8.34 -9.46 -1.35
N ILE A 39 9.06 -8.33 -1.24
CA ILE A 39 8.54 -7.00 -1.61
C ILE A 39 8.14 -6.97 -3.09
N SER A 40 8.98 -7.48 -3.99
CA SER A 40 8.66 -7.59 -5.42
C SER A 40 7.39 -8.42 -5.67
N LYS A 41 7.20 -9.51 -4.92
CA LYS A 41 5.99 -10.35 -5.00
C LYS A 41 4.75 -9.61 -4.50
N MET A 42 4.87 -8.82 -3.43
CA MET A 42 3.78 -8.00 -2.89
C MET A 42 3.33 -6.95 -3.92
N GLU A 43 4.28 -6.18 -4.49
CA GLU A 43 3.96 -5.18 -5.52
C GLU A 43 3.32 -5.82 -6.77
N LYS A 44 3.76 -7.01 -7.18
CA LYS A 44 3.14 -7.76 -8.27
C LYS A 44 1.72 -8.21 -7.93
N ALA A 45 1.43 -8.54 -6.67
CA ALA A 45 0.09 -8.93 -6.22
C ALA A 45 -0.87 -7.73 -6.22
N GLU A 46 -0.39 -6.53 -5.88
CA GLU A 46 -1.14 -5.28 -6.00
C GLU A 46 -1.43 -4.93 -7.45
N ALA A 47 -0.42 -5.00 -8.33
CA ALA A 47 -0.61 -4.72 -9.76
C ALA A 47 -1.63 -5.65 -10.44
N LYS A 48 -1.81 -6.86 -9.88
CA LYS A 48 -2.81 -7.83 -10.32
C LYS A 48 -4.18 -7.66 -9.65
N GLY A 49 -4.30 -6.76 -8.67
CA GLY A 49 -5.53 -6.56 -7.89
C GLY A 49 -5.89 -7.73 -6.97
N THR A 50 -4.96 -8.66 -6.72
CA THR A 50 -5.24 -9.86 -5.89
C THR A 50 -5.08 -9.60 -4.39
N ARG A 51 -4.30 -8.58 -4.03
CA ARG A 51 -4.00 -8.15 -2.66
C ARG A 51 -3.77 -6.64 -2.71
N THR A 52 -4.16 -5.93 -1.66
CA THR A 52 -3.86 -4.49 -1.55
C THR A 52 -3.18 -4.25 -0.21
N PHE A 53 -2.07 -3.52 -0.19
CA PHE A 53 -1.36 -3.16 1.02
C PHE A 53 -1.50 -1.66 1.25
N PHE A 54 -2.24 -1.26 2.28
CA PHE A 54 -2.36 0.15 2.65
C PHE A 54 -1.29 0.54 3.65
N LEU A 55 -0.59 1.64 3.34
CA LEU A 55 0.43 2.23 4.19
C LEU A 55 -0.15 3.47 4.85
N ILE A 56 -0.27 3.42 6.17
CA ILE A 56 -0.72 4.52 7.02
C ILE A 56 0.50 5.10 7.73
N GLU A 57 0.72 6.39 7.51
CA GLU A 57 1.69 7.17 8.28
C GLU A 57 1.10 7.46 9.66
N GLU A 58 1.84 7.07 10.69
CA GLU A 58 1.51 7.35 12.09
C GLU A 58 2.34 8.55 12.58
N PRO A 59 1.92 9.21 13.68
CA PRO A 59 2.77 10.17 14.37
C PRO A 59 4.16 9.58 14.67
N GLU A 60 5.17 10.44 14.76
CA GLU A 60 6.56 10.06 15.09
C GLU A 60 7.30 9.28 13.99
N GLY A 61 6.78 9.26 12.76
CA GLY A 61 7.48 8.72 11.59
C GLY A 61 7.38 7.20 11.44
N TYR A 62 6.40 6.58 12.11
CA TYR A 62 6.10 5.17 11.97
C TYR A 62 5.15 4.89 10.80
N TRP A 63 5.21 3.67 10.29
CA TRP A 63 4.34 3.20 9.21
C TRP A 63 3.62 1.93 9.64
N ARG A 64 2.29 1.90 9.46
CA ARG A 64 1.51 0.67 9.54
C ARG A 64 1.18 0.19 8.14
N CYS A 65 1.56 -1.04 7.85
CA CYS A 65 1.16 -1.75 6.65
C CYS A 65 -0.03 -2.66 6.98
N MET A 66 -1.15 -2.48 6.27
CA MET A 66 -2.33 -3.33 6.37
C MET A 66 -2.55 -4.07 5.06
N GLU A 67 -2.46 -5.41 5.07
CA GLU A 67 -2.92 -6.23 3.96
C GLU A 67 -4.44 -6.33 4.01
N VAL A 68 -5.10 -5.83 2.97
CA VAL A 68 -6.54 -5.97 2.77
C VAL A 68 -6.76 -7.09 1.75
N SER A 69 -7.29 -8.21 2.22
CA SER A 69 -7.96 -9.17 1.37
C SER A 69 -9.36 -8.62 1.07
N GLU A 70 -9.78 -8.65 -0.19
CA GLU A 70 -11.11 -8.23 -0.57
C GLU A 70 -12.12 -9.24 -0.01
N ILE A 71 -12.69 -8.97 1.18
CA ILE A 71 -13.64 -9.88 1.84
C ILE A 71 -15.07 -9.66 1.30
N HIS A 72 -15.41 -8.43 0.90
CA HIS A 72 -16.66 -8.05 0.23
C HIS A 72 -16.51 -6.65 -0.43
N ALA A 73 -17.01 -6.48 -1.65
CA ALA A 73 -17.21 -5.15 -2.25
C ALA A 73 -18.62 -4.65 -1.88
N GLY A 74 -18.69 -3.56 -1.09
CA GLY A 74 -19.96 -2.96 -0.68
C GLY A 74 -19.90 -1.44 -0.75
N LYS A 75 -21.00 -0.80 -1.14
CA LYS A 75 -21.17 0.65 -0.97
C LYS A 75 -21.67 0.91 0.44
N PHE A 76 -20.91 1.66 1.23
CA PHE A 76 -21.45 2.25 2.45
C PHE A 76 -22.43 3.36 2.02
N SER A 77 -23.72 3.16 2.27
CA SER A 77 -24.78 4.06 1.81
C SER A 77 -24.80 5.43 2.52
N TRP A 78 -23.96 5.61 3.53
CA TRP A 78 -23.86 6.82 4.36
C TRP A 78 -22.53 7.58 4.21
N LEU A 79 -21.70 7.24 3.22
CA LEU A 79 -20.54 8.02 2.76
C LEU A 79 -20.86 8.74 1.45
#